data_AF-A0AAU2E9J8-F1
#
_entry.id   AF-A0AAU2E9J8-F1
#
_cell.length_a   1.000
_cell.length_b   1.000
_cell.length_c   1.000
_cell.angle_alpha   90.00
_cell.angle_beta   90.00
_cell.angle_gamma   90.00
#
_symmetry.space_group_name_H-M   'P 1'
#
loop_
_entity.id
_entity.type
_entity.pdbx_description
1 polymer ?
#
loop_
_entity_poly.entity_id
_entity_poly.type
_entity_poly.pdbx_seq_one_letter_code
_entity_poly.pdbx_strand_id
1 'polypeptide(L)'
;MTTLAQALDTAHRWVNGELAQESQRAVRAHEFDLGWVVWPEPAPVRVDPLTGDRRAPEELAAACGVVDRTTGELTVWPSVPVPQVVQLYRDRIGAGGYDPALPPATGPGCRAQLRYRDALGEERTLVLRSATGRPHPALRAWRQLAEQGVPPEDVLSVHTDLRPAMLPGGYVAAVLLAALPTALHSHDLAYGPRYDGRSRAVRSAGAANPRPNRVPFPANVPPAQPEGEAALAARLAAQFGPQGVRRFDPAHTLAADLPEAVARPLRQTGLPVAVEGFFALHHPVSDGISDGTPDAPVLPDLAGYLATHDLAARATEQARRELLGQLLIGTDGWALLTVDTAQGRIRAVDPETAVTRYVNADLTAFARSLALLADRLPKLRDLHPSAAGQAVAELQWSLAALDRTVFGDPENWWSVIVEQLWHGIL
;
A
#
# COMPACT_ATOMS: atom_id res chain seq x y z
N MET A 1 11.31 1.62 25.08
CA MET A 1 10.18 2.42 24.54
C MET A 1 10.13 3.71 25.32
N THR A 2 10.05 4.82 24.61
CA THR A 2 9.95 6.18 25.16
C THR A 2 8.55 6.42 25.70
N THR A 3 8.41 7.13 26.82
CA THR A 3 7.12 7.56 27.36
C THR A 3 6.76 8.98 26.91
N LEU A 4 5.50 9.38 27.01
CA LEU A 4 5.09 10.76 26.73
C LEU A 4 5.87 11.78 27.57
N ALA A 5 6.12 11.48 28.85
CA ALA A 5 6.91 12.34 29.72
C ALA A 5 8.36 12.50 29.24
N GLN A 6 8.98 11.42 28.78
CA GLN A 6 10.32 11.46 28.18
C GLN A 6 10.33 12.21 26.85
N ALA A 7 9.29 12.07 26.04
CA ALA A 7 9.18 12.78 24.77
C ALA A 7 9.00 14.29 24.97
N LEU A 8 8.18 14.69 25.94
CA LEU A 8 8.00 16.09 26.34
C LEU A 8 9.28 16.67 26.94
N ASP A 9 10.05 15.91 27.73
CA ASP A 9 11.35 16.37 28.25
C ASP A 9 12.36 16.61 27.12
N THR A 10 12.50 15.65 26.19
CA THR A 10 13.35 15.80 25.01
C THR A 10 12.94 17.01 24.18
N ALA A 11 11.63 17.21 23.98
CA ALA A 11 11.11 18.34 23.24
C ALA A 11 11.28 19.68 23.98
N HIS A 12 11.14 19.70 25.31
CA HIS A 12 11.38 20.87 26.14
C HIS A 12 12.85 21.31 26.04
N ARG A 13 13.79 20.37 26.15
CA ARG A 13 15.22 20.65 25.96
C ARG A 13 15.53 21.16 24.54
N TRP A 14 14.87 20.62 23.52
CA TRP A 14 15.02 21.09 22.14
C TRP A 14 14.48 22.51 21.93
N VAL A 15 13.28 22.81 22.44
CA VAL A 15 12.62 24.11 22.25
C VAL A 15 13.24 25.22 23.10
N ASN A 16 13.60 24.90 24.35
CA ASN A 16 13.98 25.90 25.35
C ASN A 16 15.48 25.93 25.66
N GLY A 17 16.25 24.88 25.37
CA GLY A 17 17.68 24.83 25.68
C GLY A 17 17.97 25.21 27.14
N GLU A 18 18.85 26.19 27.33
CA GLU A 18 19.21 26.77 28.64
C GLU A 18 18.50 28.10 28.96
N LEU A 19 17.37 28.40 28.28
CA LEU A 19 16.62 29.63 28.54
C LEU A 19 16.17 29.72 30.00
N ALA A 20 16.28 30.93 30.56
CA ALA A 20 15.74 31.27 31.87
C ALA A 20 14.24 30.95 31.92
N GLN A 21 13.76 30.52 33.09
CA GLN A 21 12.41 29.96 33.27
C GLN A 21 11.28 30.88 32.75
N GLU A 22 11.46 32.20 32.86
CA GLU A 22 10.51 33.22 32.39
C GLU A 22 10.45 33.35 30.85
N SER A 23 11.46 32.86 30.14
CA SER A 23 11.57 32.89 28.67
C SER A 23 11.28 31.53 28.03
N GLN A 24 10.95 30.50 28.82
CA GLN A 24 10.63 29.18 28.31
C GLN A 24 9.24 29.14 27.68
N ARG A 25 9.14 28.45 26.55
CA ARG A 25 7.88 28.17 25.85
C ARG A 25 7.33 26.83 26.29
N ALA A 26 6.02 26.78 26.49
CA ALA A 26 5.32 25.51 26.67
C ALA A 26 5.44 24.69 25.38
N VAL A 27 5.62 23.38 25.52
CA VAL A 27 5.69 22.45 24.40
C VAL A 27 4.36 21.69 24.33
N ARG A 28 3.77 21.67 23.14
CA ARG A 28 2.62 20.83 22.83
C ARG A 28 3.07 19.57 22.12
N ALA A 29 2.33 18.49 22.32
CA ALA A 29 2.57 17.22 21.67
C ALA A 29 1.27 16.64 21.10
N HIS A 30 1.39 15.96 19.97
CA HIS A 30 0.36 15.12 19.40
C HIS A 30 0.93 13.70 19.25
N GLU A 31 0.32 12.76 19.95
CA GLU A 31 0.70 11.35 19.89
C GLU A 31 0.18 10.68 18.62
N PHE A 32 1.01 9.84 18.01
CA PHE A 32 0.63 8.94 16.92
C PHE A 32 1.35 7.58 17.09
N ASP A 33 1.06 6.63 16.22
CA ASP A 33 1.53 5.24 16.31
C ASP A 33 3.06 5.10 16.41
N LEU A 34 3.84 5.97 15.76
CA LEU A 34 5.32 5.90 15.77
C LEU A 34 6.00 6.85 16.77
N GLY A 35 5.26 7.72 17.46
CA GLY A 35 5.88 8.71 18.35
C GLY A 35 5.00 9.90 18.72
N TRP A 36 5.65 11.05 18.90
CA TRP A 36 4.97 12.33 19.19
C TRP A 36 5.47 13.41 18.24
N VAL A 37 4.55 14.09 17.55
CA VAL A 37 4.84 15.38 16.93
C VAL A 37 4.85 16.43 18.03
N VAL A 38 5.90 17.23 18.13
CA VAL A 38 6.11 18.22 19.19
C VAL A 38 6.35 19.59 18.59
N TRP A 39 5.83 20.64 19.21
CA TRP A 39 6.03 22.02 18.75
C TRP A 39 5.92 23.02 19.92
N PRO A 40 6.61 24.17 19.85
CA PRO A 40 6.45 25.23 20.83
C PRO A 40 5.06 25.88 20.70
N GLU A 41 4.49 26.28 21.83
CA GLU A 41 3.32 27.17 21.83
C GLU A 41 3.72 28.54 21.23
N PRO A 42 2.86 29.16 20.40
CA PRO A 42 3.17 30.46 19.81
C PRO A 42 3.47 31.50 20.89
N ALA A 43 4.48 32.35 20.66
CA ALA A 43 4.77 33.44 21.57
C ALA A 43 3.53 34.35 21.72
N PRO A 44 3.19 34.81 22.94
CA PRO A 44 2.09 35.72 23.14
C PRO A 44 2.34 37.01 22.34
N VAL A 45 1.30 37.49 21.66
CA VAL A 45 1.37 38.72 20.85
C VAL A 45 1.76 39.88 21.76
N ARG A 46 2.96 40.44 21.56
CA ARG A 46 3.40 41.64 22.26
C ARG A 46 2.81 42.86 21.56
N VAL A 47 2.00 43.60 22.30
CA VAL A 47 1.44 44.88 21.88
C VAL A 47 2.28 45.99 22.49
N ASP A 48 2.62 47.02 21.72
CA ASP A 48 3.34 48.18 22.24
C ASP A 48 2.45 48.90 23.27
N PRO A 49 2.89 49.06 24.54
CA PRO A 49 2.08 49.64 25.60
C PRO A 49 1.83 51.14 25.44
N LEU A 50 2.58 51.85 24.58
CA LEU A 50 2.42 53.29 24.31
C LEU A 50 1.56 53.56 23.08
N THR A 51 1.61 52.71 22.04
CA THR A 51 0.88 52.95 20.78
C THR A 51 -0.30 52.00 20.54
N GLY A 52 -0.37 50.86 21.26
CA GLY A 52 -1.40 49.85 21.04
C GLY A 52 -1.20 49.01 19.77
N ASP A 53 -0.10 49.21 19.03
CA ASP A 53 0.18 48.49 17.81
C ASP A 53 0.70 47.08 18.09
N ARG A 54 0.21 46.12 17.31
CA ARG A 54 0.71 44.74 17.34
C ARG A 54 2.10 44.71 16.72
N ARG A 55 3.13 44.32 17.48
CA ARG A 55 4.46 44.05 16.93
C ARG A 55 4.37 42.80 16.04
N ALA A 56 4.88 42.88 14.81
CA ALA A 56 4.92 41.72 13.92
C ALA A 56 5.71 40.58 14.59
N PRO A 57 5.26 39.30 14.50
CA PRO A 57 6.02 38.18 15.06
C PRO A 57 7.43 38.15 14.46
N GLU A 58 8.47 38.19 15.30
CA GLU A 58 9.87 38.19 14.86
C GLU A 58 10.31 36.80 14.32
N GLU A 59 9.57 35.73 14.60
CA GLU A 59 9.88 34.38 14.17
C GLU A 59 8.96 33.91 13.03
N LEU A 60 9.52 33.83 11.81
CA LEU A 60 8.94 33.04 10.73
C LEU A 60 8.88 31.56 11.17
N ALA A 61 7.67 30.98 11.17
CA ALA A 61 7.39 29.55 11.17
C ALA A 61 8.14 28.71 12.24
N ALA A 62 7.57 28.60 13.45
CA ALA A 62 8.11 27.72 14.48
C ALA A 62 8.23 26.27 13.97
N ALA A 63 9.47 25.77 13.84
CA ALA A 63 9.74 24.40 13.42
C ALA A 63 9.01 23.40 14.34
N CYS A 64 8.58 22.27 13.78
CA CYS A 64 8.04 21.16 14.56
C CYS A 64 9.06 20.03 14.64
N GLY A 65 8.97 19.20 15.67
CA GLY A 65 9.81 18.04 15.88
C GLY A 65 8.99 16.75 15.89
N VAL A 66 9.63 15.61 15.68
CA VAL A 66 9.06 14.30 15.97
C VAL A 66 10.01 13.55 16.90
N VAL A 67 9.48 13.07 18.02
CA VAL A 67 10.16 12.17 18.94
C VAL A 67 9.75 10.73 18.66
N ASP A 68 10.70 9.88 18.30
CA ASP A 68 10.45 8.47 18.01
C ASP A 68 10.10 7.66 19.27
N ARG A 69 9.05 6.83 19.20
CA ARG A 69 8.61 5.99 20.33
C ARG A 69 9.60 4.89 20.68
N THR A 70 10.34 4.39 19.70
CA THR A 70 11.27 3.28 19.87
C THR A 70 12.63 3.76 20.36
N THR A 71 13.18 4.80 19.70
CA THR A 71 14.55 5.27 19.93
C THR A 71 14.62 6.47 20.88
N GLY A 72 13.55 7.25 21.00
CA GLY A 72 13.55 8.52 21.76
C GLY A 72 14.28 9.67 21.06
N GLU A 73 14.73 9.46 19.82
CA GLU A 73 15.41 10.47 19.01
C GLU A 73 14.42 11.57 18.58
N LEU A 74 14.84 12.83 18.67
CA LEU A 74 14.10 13.98 18.14
C LEU A 74 14.65 14.36 16.76
N THR A 75 13.76 14.44 15.78
CA THR A 75 14.07 14.92 14.43
C THR A 75 13.26 16.18 14.13
N VAL A 76 13.85 17.15 13.44
CA VAL A 76 13.20 18.44 13.13
C VAL A 76 12.56 18.40 11.73
N TRP A 77 11.39 19.01 11.61
CA TRP A 77 10.52 18.94 10.44
C TRP A 77 9.95 20.32 10.05
N PRO A 78 9.53 20.49 8.78
CA PRO A 78 8.90 21.72 8.32
C PRO A 78 7.69 22.10 9.17
N SER A 79 7.43 23.40 9.33
CA SER A 79 6.25 23.92 10.04
C SER A 79 4.97 23.74 9.20
N VAL A 80 4.50 22.50 9.11
CA VAL A 80 3.25 22.10 8.43
C VAL A 80 2.26 21.51 9.44
N PRO A 81 0.97 21.37 9.10
CA PRO A 81 -0.01 20.76 10.00
C PRO A 81 0.44 19.39 10.51
N VAL A 82 0.14 19.09 11.78
CA VAL A 82 0.55 17.85 12.47
C VAL A 82 0.29 16.57 11.65
N PRO A 83 -0.87 16.36 11.00
CA PRO A 83 -1.08 15.17 10.17
C PRO A 83 -0.08 15.03 9.02
N GLN A 84 0.38 16.16 8.45
CA GLN A 84 1.38 16.16 7.40
C GLN A 84 2.78 15.83 7.94
N VAL A 85 3.11 16.26 9.16
CA VAL A 85 4.37 15.89 9.83
C VAL A 85 4.38 14.39 10.15
N VAL A 86 3.27 13.85 10.65
CA VAL A 86 3.10 12.40 10.87
C VAL A 86 3.34 11.63 9.59
N GLN A 87 2.78 12.09 8.47
CA GLN A 87 2.96 11.44 7.18
C GLN A 87 4.41 11.49 6.71
N LEU A 88 5.04 12.67 6.75
CA LEU A 88 6.45 12.84 6.39
C LEU A 88 7.38 11.97 7.26
N TYR A 89 7.05 11.82 8.55
CA TYR A 89 7.78 10.94 9.46
C TYR A 89 7.62 9.47 9.08
N ARG A 90 6.39 9.00 8.85
CA ARG A 90 6.12 7.63 8.37
C ARG A 90 6.85 7.35 7.05
N ASP A 91 6.88 8.32 6.14
CA ASP A 91 7.58 8.20 4.87
C ASP A 91 9.10 8.10 5.06
N ARG A 92 9.70 8.92 5.93
CA ARG A 92 11.13 8.85 6.26
C ARG A 92 11.50 7.54 6.96
N ILE A 93 10.69 7.07 7.91
CA ILE A 93 10.91 5.77 8.54
C ILE A 93 10.78 4.65 7.49
N GLY A 94 9.95 4.87 6.45
CA GLY A 94 9.66 3.88 5.41
C GLY A 94 10.78 3.79 4.41
N ALA A 95 11.34 4.93 4.08
CA ALA A 95 12.54 5.12 3.29
C ALA A 95 13.83 5.01 4.14
N GLY A 96 13.75 4.48 5.37
CA GLY A 96 14.79 4.54 6.39
C GLY A 96 16.23 4.48 5.85
N GLY A 97 16.98 5.55 6.06
CA GLY A 97 18.35 5.66 5.55
C GLY A 97 18.47 6.11 4.09
N TYR A 98 17.41 6.66 3.50
CA TYR A 98 17.47 7.32 2.19
C TYR A 98 18.56 8.40 2.20
N ASP A 99 19.48 8.28 1.24
CA ASP A 99 20.50 9.26 0.99
C ASP A 99 20.30 9.83 -0.43
N PRO A 100 19.95 11.12 -0.57
CA PRO A 100 19.77 11.74 -1.88
C PRO A 100 21.08 11.83 -2.69
N ALA A 101 22.24 11.67 -2.06
CA ALA A 101 23.52 11.59 -2.75
C ALA A 101 23.79 10.21 -3.37
N LEU A 102 23.04 9.18 -2.96
CA LEU A 102 23.14 7.83 -3.52
C LEU A 102 22.07 7.61 -4.58
N PRO A 103 22.34 6.80 -5.62
CA PRO A 103 21.30 6.42 -6.57
C PRO A 103 20.21 5.59 -5.88
N PRO A 104 18.94 5.68 -6.33
CA PRO A 104 17.89 4.80 -5.84
C PRO A 104 18.23 3.32 -6.06
N ALA A 105 17.90 2.46 -5.10
CA ALA A 105 18.12 1.02 -5.21
C ALA A 105 17.09 0.24 -4.40
N THR A 106 16.56 -0.85 -4.98
CA THR A 106 15.67 -1.76 -4.25
C THR A 106 16.43 -2.63 -3.26
N GLY A 107 15.68 -3.21 -2.31
CA GLY A 107 16.13 -4.20 -1.36
C GLY A 107 16.52 -5.53 -2.01
N PRO A 108 17.20 -6.41 -1.25
CA PRO A 108 17.61 -7.73 -1.72
C PRO A 108 16.44 -8.73 -1.86
N GLY A 109 15.23 -8.33 -1.46
CA GLY A 109 14.07 -9.21 -1.40
C GLY A 109 14.17 -10.26 -0.31
N CYS A 110 13.74 -11.48 -0.63
CA CYS A 110 13.64 -12.60 0.30
C CYS A 110 14.36 -13.84 -0.28
N ARG A 111 14.88 -14.72 0.58
CA ARG A 111 15.24 -16.09 0.21
C ARG A 111 14.11 -17.04 0.60
N ALA A 112 13.85 -18.04 -0.23
CA ALA A 112 12.99 -19.16 0.09
C ALA A 112 13.76 -20.47 -0.07
N GLN A 113 13.55 -21.38 0.88
CA GLN A 113 14.10 -22.73 0.88
C GLN A 113 12.96 -23.72 1.03
N LEU A 114 12.82 -24.63 0.06
CA LEU A 114 11.87 -25.73 0.11
C LEU A 114 12.65 -27.05 0.29
N ARG A 115 12.29 -27.84 1.29
CA ARG A 115 12.74 -29.23 1.42
C ARG A 115 11.65 -30.15 0.89
N TYR A 116 12.02 -31.14 0.10
CA TYR A 116 11.07 -32.04 -0.54
C TYR A 116 11.67 -33.43 -0.76
N ARG A 117 10.85 -34.44 -1.03
CA ARG A 117 11.29 -35.76 -1.50
C ARG A 117 11.26 -35.81 -3.02
N ASP A 118 12.34 -36.24 -3.65
CA ASP A 118 12.38 -36.46 -5.09
C ASP A 118 11.73 -37.79 -5.49
N ALA A 119 11.72 -38.10 -6.80
CA ALA A 119 11.11 -39.32 -7.33
C ALA A 119 11.74 -40.64 -6.80
N LEU A 120 12.95 -40.58 -6.23
CA LEU A 120 13.62 -41.71 -5.58
C LEU A 120 13.32 -41.77 -4.07
N GLY A 121 12.53 -40.84 -3.54
CA GLY A 121 12.25 -40.69 -2.12
C GLY A 121 13.38 -40.00 -1.34
N GLU A 122 14.41 -39.48 -2.02
CA GLU A 122 15.52 -38.81 -1.35
C GLU A 122 15.16 -37.38 -0.97
N GLU A 123 15.55 -36.94 0.23
CA GLU A 123 15.34 -35.55 0.64
C GLU A 123 16.28 -34.61 -0.13
N ARG A 124 15.69 -33.62 -0.79
CA ARG A 124 16.36 -32.56 -1.53
C ARG A 124 15.98 -31.19 -0.98
N THR A 125 16.77 -30.20 -1.37
CA THR A 125 16.52 -28.80 -1.01
C THR A 125 16.62 -27.93 -2.26
N LEU A 126 15.60 -27.11 -2.50
CA LEU A 126 15.60 -26.06 -3.51
C LEU A 126 15.65 -24.70 -2.81
N VAL A 127 16.63 -23.88 -3.18
CA VAL A 127 16.78 -22.50 -2.67
C VAL A 127 16.63 -21.52 -3.82
N LEU A 128 15.69 -20.59 -3.69
CA LEU A 128 15.53 -19.46 -4.60
C LEU A 128 15.64 -18.13 -3.85
N ARG A 129 16.04 -17.08 -4.56
CA ARG A 129 16.00 -15.69 -4.10
C ARG A 129 15.01 -14.90 -4.92
N SER A 130 14.50 -13.82 -4.32
CA SER A 130 13.76 -12.81 -5.04
C SER A 130 14.51 -12.33 -6.27
N ALA A 131 13.76 -12.01 -7.31
CA ALA A 131 14.22 -11.30 -8.49
C ALA A 131 13.18 -10.23 -8.77
N THR A 132 13.62 -9.01 -9.08
CA THR A 132 12.73 -7.87 -9.29
C THR A 132 11.68 -8.17 -10.36
N GLY A 133 10.42 -7.80 -10.13
CA GLY A 133 9.33 -8.00 -11.08
C GLY A 133 8.91 -9.46 -11.27
N ARG A 134 9.41 -10.39 -10.44
CA ARG A 134 9.06 -11.81 -10.46
C ARG A 134 8.20 -12.15 -9.24
N PRO A 135 7.33 -13.18 -9.33
CA PRO A 135 6.60 -13.67 -8.17
C PRO A 135 7.52 -14.07 -7.03
N HIS A 136 7.00 -14.07 -5.80
CA HIS A 136 7.71 -14.43 -4.59
C HIS A 136 8.52 -15.75 -4.74
N PRO A 137 9.76 -15.83 -4.25
CA PRO A 137 10.65 -16.97 -4.48
C PRO A 137 10.08 -18.31 -4.01
N ALA A 138 9.31 -18.33 -2.91
CA ALA A 138 8.65 -19.55 -2.43
C ALA A 138 7.59 -20.08 -3.41
N LEU A 139 6.81 -19.18 -4.05
CA LEU A 139 5.85 -19.58 -5.07
C LEU A 139 6.54 -20.08 -6.33
N ARG A 140 7.65 -19.44 -6.72
CA ARG A 140 8.47 -19.89 -7.84
C ARG A 140 9.08 -21.26 -7.58
N ALA A 141 9.60 -21.47 -6.38
CA ALA A 141 10.18 -22.75 -5.97
C ALA A 141 9.10 -23.85 -6.01
N TRP A 142 7.91 -23.57 -5.48
CA TRP A 142 6.79 -24.50 -5.56
C TRP A 142 6.39 -24.82 -6.99
N ARG A 143 6.19 -23.80 -7.86
CA ARG A 143 5.85 -24.03 -9.27
C ARG A 143 6.90 -24.88 -9.99
N GLN A 144 8.18 -24.61 -9.74
CA GLN A 144 9.28 -25.39 -10.31
C GLN A 144 9.22 -26.86 -9.86
N LEU A 145 8.95 -27.15 -8.59
CA LEU A 145 8.81 -28.52 -8.09
C LEU A 145 7.57 -29.21 -8.67
N ALA A 146 6.44 -28.50 -8.76
CA ALA A 146 5.22 -29.03 -9.36
C ALA A 146 5.40 -29.36 -10.86
N GLU A 147 6.10 -28.51 -11.61
CA GLU A 147 6.48 -28.75 -13.01
C GLU A 147 7.42 -29.96 -13.16
N GLN A 148 8.20 -30.28 -12.13
CA GLN A 148 9.06 -31.47 -12.05
C GLN A 148 8.30 -32.73 -11.56
N GLY A 149 6.99 -32.62 -11.32
CA GLY A 149 6.15 -33.73 -10.87
C GLY A 149 6.26 -34.07 -9.38
N VAL A 150 6.84 -33.19 -8.57
CA VAL A 150 6.85 -33.36 -7.10
C VAL A 150 5.45 -33.03 -6.58
N PRO A 151 4.76 -33.98 -5.93
CA PRO A 151 3.43 -33.73 -5.43
C PRO A 151 3.47 -32.88 -4.13
N PRO A 152 2.39 -32.14 -3.80
CA PRO A 152 2.36 -31.25 -2.63
C PRO A 152 2.75 -31.93 -1.31
N GLU A 153 2.32 -33.18 -1.10
CA GLU A 153 2.58 -33.98 0.09
C GLU A 153 4.05 -34.34 0.30
N ASP A 154 4.85 -34.33 -0.78
CA ASP A 154 6.28 -34.59 -0.73
C ASP A 154 7.09 -33.33 -0.43
N VAL A 155 6.46 -32.15 -0.37
CA VAL A 155 7.10 -30.93 0.13
C VAL A 155 7.04 -30.91 1.65
N LEU A 156 8.22 -31.09 2.28
CA LEU A 156 8.35 -31.26 3.72
C LEU A 156 8.33 -29.94 4.48
N SER A 157 8.95 -28.89 3.94
CA SER A 157 9.00 -27.59 4.61
C SER A 157 9.22 -26.43 3.66
N VAL A 158 8.64 -25.28 3.99
CA VAL A 158 8.88 -23.97 3.37
C VAL A 158 9.49 -23.04 4.42
N HIS A 159 10.72 -22.57 4.18
CA HIS A 159 11.41 -21.61 5.03
C HIS A 159 11.76 -20.34 4.26
N THR A 160 11.61 -19.16 4.89
CA THR A 160 11.83 -17.85 4.25
C THR A 160 12.51 -16.84 5.17
N ASP A 161 13.30 -15.92 4.62
CA ASP A 161 13.92 -14.86 5.43
C ASP A 161 12.86 -13.92 6.03
N LEU A 162 11.92 -13.51 5.20
CA LEU A 162 10.77 -12.69 5.58
C LEU A 162 9.52 -13.55 5.54
N ARG A 163 8.72 -13.51 6.61
CA ARG A 163 7.42 -14.21 6.66
C ARG A 163 6.61 -13.89 5.39
N PRO A 164 6.06 -14.90 4.68
CA PRO A 164 5.16 -14.67 3.57
C PRO A 164 3.98 -13.80 4.00
N ALA A 165 3.70 -12.75 3.25
CA ALA A 165 2.77 -11.71 3.67
C ALA A 165 1.35 -11.92 3.10
N MET A 166 0.35 -11.49 3.87
CA MET A 166 -1.03 -11.28 3.40
C MET A 166 -1.20 -9.83 2.96
N LEU A 167 -0.56 -9.47 1.84
CA LEU A 167 -0.53 -8.12 1.30
C LEU A 167 -0.95 -8.12 -0.18
N PRO A 168 -1.45 -6.98 -0.69
CA PRO A 168 -1.66 -6.76 -2.12
C PRO A 168 -0.46 -7.16 -2.98
N GLY A 169 -0.71 -7.69 -4.18
CA GLY A 169 0.32 -8.17 -5.09
C GLY A 169 0.62 -9.67 -4.99
N GLY A 170 -0.31 -10.47 -4.46
CA GLY A 170 -0.30 -11.92 -4.63
C GLY A 170 -0.56 -12.77 -3.40
N TYR A 171 -0.78 -12.18 -2.20
CA TYR A 171 -1.24 -12.89 -0.99
C TYR A 171 -0.51 -14.21 -0.74
N VAL A 172 0.82 -14.15 -0.81
CA VAL A 172 1.71 -15.31 -0.91
C VAL A 172 1.45 -16.34 0.19
N ALA A 173 1.16 -15.88 1.42
CA ALA A 173 0.86 -16.77 2.53
C ALA A 173 -0.39 -17.63 2.27
N ALA A 174 -1.48 -17.04 1.78
CA ALA A 174 -2.70 -17.78 1.46
C ALA A 174 -2.46 -18.81 0.36
N VAL A 175 -1.77 -18.40 -0.71
CA VAL A 175 -1.48 -19.29 -1.85
C VAL A 175 -0.61 -20.48 -1.42
N LEU A 176 0.43 -20.25 -0.62
CA LEU A 176 1.30 -21.32 -0.13
C LEU A 176 0.59 -22.26 0.85
N LEU A 177 -0.22 -21.72 1.77
CA LEU A 177 -0.96 -22.55 2.73
C LEU A 177 -2.01 -23.43 2.03
N ALA A 178 -2.68 -22.89 1.00
CA ALA A 178 -3.61 -23.66 0.20
C ALA A 178 -2.91 -24.73 -0.65
N ALA A 179 -1.77 -24.39 -1.26
CA ALA A 179 -1.05 -25.30 -2.14
C ALA A 179 -0.24 -26.37 -1.40
N LEU A 180 0.30 -26.04 -0.22
CA LEU A 180 1.20 -26.88 0.57
C LEU A 180 0.71 -26.99 2.02
N PRO A 181 -0.47 -27.58 2.26
CA PRO A 181 -1.12 -27.59 3.58
C PRO A 181 -0.39 -28.47 4.60
N THR A 182 0.36 -29.47 4.16
CA THR A 182 1.07 -30.42 5.04
C THR A 182 2.52 -30.02 5.33
N ALA A 183 3.08 -29.07 4.57
CA ALA A 183 4.46 -28.63 4.73
C ALA A 183 4.64 -27.82 6.03
N LEU A 184 5.80 -27.94 6.67
CA LEU A 184 6.16 -27.08 7.80
C LEU A 184 6.57 -25.68 7.29
N HIS A 185 5.81 -24.65 7.67
CA HIS A 185 6.08 -23.24 7.30
C HIS A 185 6.85 -22.51 8.41
N SER A 186 7.98 -21.88 8.07
CA SER A 186 8.81 -21.13 9.03
C SER A 186 9.46 -19.89 8.40
N HIS A 187 9.94 -18.98 9.25
CA HIS A 187 10.60 -17.74 8.81
C HIS A 187 11.57 -17.18 9.84
N ASP A 188 12.54 -16.38 9.38
CA ASP A 188 13.53 -15.71 10.26
C ASP A 188 12.97 -14.42 10.87
N LEU A 189 12.33 -13.57 10.06
CA LEU A 189 11.86 -12.25 10.46
C LEU A 189 10.35 -12.10 10.23
N ALA A 190 9.67 -11.55 11.24
CA ALA A 190 8.25 -11.26 11.16
C ALA A 190 7.98 -10.10 10.19
N TYR A 191 7.42 -10.42 9.02
CA TYR A 191 6.94 -9.49 8.01
C TYR A 191 5.42 -9.65 7.87
N GLY A 192 4.65 -8.56 7.92
CA GLY A 192 3.23 -8.65 8.23
C GLY A 192 2.33 -7.57 7.63
N PRO A 193 1.04 -7.57 7.99
CA PRO A 193 0.04 -6.70 7.38
C PRO A 193 0.21 -5.22 7.75
N ARG A 194 1.00 -4.92 8.79
CA ARG A 194 1.24 -3.56 9.29
C ARG A 194 2.64 -3.07 8.94
N TYR A 195 2.71 -1.80 8.61
CA TYR A 195 3.89 -1.09 8.14
C TYR A 195 5.05 -1.14 9.14
N ASP A 196 4.77 -0.96 10.43
CA ASP A 196 5.77 -1.00 11.50
C ASP A 196 6.54 -2.34 11.52
N GLY A 197 5.83 -3.45 11.40
CA GLY A 197 6.39 -4.79 11.31
C GLY A 197 7.23 -4.99 10.05
N ARG A 198 6.71 -4.58 8.88
CA ARG A 198 7.44 -4.67 7.61
C ARG A 198 8.74 -3.86 7.61
N SER A 199 8.63 -2.61 8.05
CA SER A 199 9.76 -1.68 8.17
C SER A 199 10.83 -2.20 9.14
N ARG A 200 10.43 -2.75 10.29
CA ARG A 200 11.34 -3.38 11.25
C ARG A 200 12.06 -4.60 10.65
N ALA A 201 11.34 -5.48 9.96
CA ALA A 201 11.93 -6.68 9.38
C ALA A 201 12.99 -6.34 8.32
N VAL A 202 12.69 -5.41 7.41
CA VAL A 202 13.63 -5.02 6.34
C VAL A 202 14.89 -4.36 6.91
N ARG A 203 14.76 -3.52 7.94
CA ARG A 203 15.95 -2.96 8.63
C ARG A 203 16.81 -4.03 9.29
N SER A 204 16.19 -5.08 9.85
CA SER A 204 16.89 -6.17 10.51
C SER A 204 17.54 -7.17 9.55
N ALA A 205 17.11 -7.22 8.28
CA ALA A 205 17.65 -8.15 7.29
C ALA A 205 19.13 -7.91 6.92
N GLY A 206 19.72 -6.79 7.36
CA GLY A 206 21.15 -6.52 7.27
C GLY A 206 21.59 -5.81 5.98
N ALA A 207 22.91 -5.68 5.80
CA ALA A 207 23.49 -4.98 4.66
C ALA A 207 23.42 -5.80 3.37
N ALA A 208 22.93 -5.17 2.29
CA ALA A 208 22.96 -5.72 0.93
C ALA A 208 23.86 -4.87 0.03
N ASN A 209 24.31 -5.44 -1.10
CA ASN A 209 25.06 -4.74 -2.13
C ASN A 209 24.33 -4.85 -3.48
N PRO A 210 23.91 -3.72 -4.12
CA PRO A 210 24.01 -2.35 -3.61
C PRO A 210 23.18 -2.14 -2.34
N ARG A 211 23.59 -1.18 -1.52
CA ARG A 211 22.84 -0.78 -0.34
C ARG A 211 21.44 -0.32 -0.80
N PRO A 212 20.35 -0.83 -0.20
CA PRO A 212 19.01 -0.36 -0.54
C PRO A 212 18.90 1.14 -0.24
N ASN A 213 18.32 1.89 -1.17
CA ASN A 213 18.14 3.33 -1.08
C ASN A 213 16.75 3.68 -1.62
N ARG A 214 15.73 3.46 -0.78
CA ARG A 214 14.33 3.69 -1.11
C ARG A 214 14.03 5.17 -1.13
N VAL A 215 13.47 5.68 -2.22
CA VAL A 215 13.01 7.07 -2.29
C VAL A 215 11.72 7.23 -1.46
N PRO A 216 11.62 8.25 -0.58
CA PRO A 216 10.38 8.56 0.15
C PRO A 216 9.20 8.82 -0.79
N PHE A 217 7.98 8.60 -0.31
CA PHE A 217 6.81 8.95 -1.11
C PHE A 217 6.80 10.45 -1.43
N PRO A 218 6.47 10.84 -2.68
CA PRO A 218 6.62 12.21 -3.11
C PRO A 218 5.44 13.04 -2.59
N ALA A 219 5.73 14.06 -1.79
CA ALA A 219 4.70 14.92 -1.19
C ALA A 219 4.10 15.94 -2.18
N ASN A 220 4.89 16.40 -3.15
CA ASN A 220 4.51 17.46 -4.10
C ASN A 220 4.79 17.00 -5.53
N VAL A 221 3.78 16.44 -6.17
CA VAL A 221 3.83 16.00 -7.58
C VAL A 221 2.83 16.82 -8.39
N PRO A 222 3.24 17.45 -9.51
CA PRO A 222 2.30 18.07 -10.43
C PRO A 222 1.28 17.05 -10.95
N PRO A 223 -0.02 17.37 -10.99
CA PRO A 223 -1.02 16.44 -11.48
C PRO A 223 -0.74 16.06 -12.94
N ALA A 224 -0.96 14.79 -13.27
CA ALA A 224 -0.88 14.31 -14.64
C ALA A 224 -1.89 15.07 -15.52
N GLN A 225 -1.58 15.21 -16.81
CA GLN A 225 -2.47 15.87 -17.75
C GLN A 225 -3.85 15.19 -17.72
N PRO A 226 -4.95 15.98 -17.66
CA PRO A 226 -6.30 15.43 -17.78
C PRO A 226 -6.44 14.64 -19.08
N GLU A 227 -7.10 13.51 -19.00
CA GLU A 227 -7.32 12.62 -20.14
C GLU A 227 -8.84 12.47 -20.31
N GLY A 228 -9.36 12.83 -21.49
CA GLY A 228 -10.79 12.68 -21.76
C GLY A 228 -11.21 11.20 -21.82
N GLU A 229 -12.45 10.90 -21.46
CA GLU A 229 -12.97 9.53 -21.34
C GLU A 229 -12.77 8.71 -22.62
N ALA A 230 -13.07 9.28 -23.79
CA ALA A 230 -12.89 8.59 -25.07
C ALA A 230 -11.42 8.25 -25.36
N ALA A 231 -10.50 9.17 -25.01
CA ALA A 231 -9.06 8.94 -25.18
C ALA A 231 -8.55 7.86 -24.21
N LEU A 232 -8.98 7.93 -22.95
CA LEU A 232 -8.66 6.92 -21.94
C LEU A 232 -9.19 5.54 -22.37
N ALA A 233 -10.45 5.46 -22.81
CA ALA A 233 -11.05 4.21 -23.25
C ALA A 233 -10.33 3.61 -24.46
N ALA A 234 -9.93 4.44 -25.43
CA ALA A 234 -9.13 4.00 -26.57
C ALA A 234 -7.75 3.50 -26.13
N ARG A 235 -7.09 4.19 -25.19
CA ARG A 235 -5.79 3.76 -24.65
C ARG A 235 -5.88 2.44 -23.90
N LEU A 236 -6.90 2.25 -23.06
CA LEU A 236 -7.13 0.99 -22.38
C LEU A 236 -7.38 -0.15 -23.38
N ALA A 237 -8.23 0.07 -24.39
CA ALA A 237 -8.49 -0.92 -25.42
C ALA A 237 -7.24 -1.28 -26.23
N ALA A 238 -6.38 -0.30 -26.53
CA ALA A 238 -5.11 -0.54 -27.20
C ALA A 238 -4.12 -1.36 -26.35
N GLN A 239 -4.12 -1.14 -25.03
CA GLN A 239 -3.21 -1.82 -24.11
C GLN A 239 -3.67 -3.24 -23.74
N PHE A 240 -4.94 -3.41 -23.44
CA PHE A 240 -5.50 -4.68 -22.94
C PHE A 240 -6.18 -5.50 -24.04
N GLY A 241 -6.34 -4.95 -25.24
CA GLY A 241 -7.08 -5.56 -26.33
C GLY A 241 -8.61 -5.41 -26.19
N PRO A 242 -9.37 -5.79 -27.24
CA PRO A 242 -10.82 -5.54 -27.33
C PRO A 242 -11.64 -6.29 -26.28
N GLN A 243 -11.16 -7.43 -25.79
CA GLN A 243 -11.81 -8.23 -24.73
C GLN A 243 -11.21 -7.99 -23.35
N GLY A 244 -10.11 -7.23 -23.26
CA GLY A 244 -9.41 -6.98 -22.01
C GLY A 244 -9.91 -5.75 -21.25
N VAL A 245 -10.92 -5.05 -21.78
CA VAL A 245 -11.59 -3.93 -21.10
C VAL A 245 -13.10 -4.17 -21.15
N ARG A 246 -13.77 -4.01 -20.02
CA ARG A 246 -15.22 -4.16 -19.91
C ARG A 246 -15.87 -2.84 -19.54
N ARG A 247 -16.82 -2.42 -20.38
CA ARG A 247 -17.75 -1.33 -20.08
C ARG A 247 -19.05 -1.92 -19.53
N PHE A 248 -19.70 -1.16 -18.66
CA PHE A 248 -20.92 -1.59 -17.99
C PHE A 248 -22.14 -1.11 -18.76
N ASP A 249 -23.12 -1.99 -18.94
CA ASP A 249 -24.41 -1.62 -19.53
C ASP A 249 -25.12 -0.56 -18.64
N PRO A 250 -25.75 0.46 -19.24
CA PRO A 250 -26.54 1.45 -18.50
C PRO A 250 -27.55 0.83 -17.53
N ALA A 251 -28.20 -0.27 -17.89
CA ALA A 251 -29.18 -0.97 -17.05
C ALA A 251 -28.54 -1.48 -15.75
N HIS A 252 -27.31 -2.00 -15.80
CA HIS A 252 -26.60 -2.46 -14.59
C HIS A 252 -26.23 -1.29 -13.67
N THR A 253 -25.79 -0.17 -14.23
CA THR A 253 -25.47 1.03 -13.42
C THR A 253 -26.69 1.66 -12.78
N LEU A 254 -27.84 1.60 -13.47
CA LEU A 254 -29.12 2.09 -12.96
C LEU A 254 -29.67 1.16 -11.87
N ALA A 255 -29.60 -0.16 -12.07
CA ALA A 255 -30.04 -1.14 -11.07
C ALA A 255 -29.24 -1.06 -9.76
N ALA A 256 -27.97 -0.63 -9.83
CA ALA A 256 -27.12 -0.40 -8.67
C ALA A 256 -27.27 1.02 -8.06
N ASP A 257 -28.19 1.84 -8.57
CA ASP A 257 -28.44 3.22 -8.12
C ASP A 257 -27.16 4.08 -8.00
N LEU A 258 -26.26 3.94 -8.98
CA LEU A 258 -24.98 4.65 -8.96
C LEU A 258 -25.16 6.14 -9.29
N PRO A 259 -24.55 7.05 -8.51
CA PRO A 259 -24.46 8.46 -8.90
C PRO A 259 -23.74 8.61 -10.24
N GLU A 260 -24.13 9.62 -11.03
CA GLU A 260 -23.60 9.82 -12.38
C GLU A 260 -22.07 9.93 -12.41
N ALA A 261 -21.47 10.54 -11.39
CA ALA A 261 -20.01 10.66 -11.25
C ALA A 261 -19.29 9.29 -11.18
N VAL A 262 -19.97 8.24 -10.71
CA VAL A 262 -19.44 6.87 -10.60
C VAL A 262 -19.90 6.03 -11.80
N ALA A 263 -21.16 6.15 -12.20
CA ALA A 263 -21.71 5.40 -13.33
C ALA A 263 -21.03 5.75 -14.66
N ARG A 264 -20.73 7.03 -14.90
CA ARG A 264 -20.21 7.52 -16.17
C ARG A 264 -18.85 6.90 -16.54
N PRO A 265 -17.81 6.87 -15.67
CA PRO A 265 -16.56 6.17 -15.97
C PRO A 265 -16.75 4.69 -16.31
N LEU A 266 -17.63 3.96 -15.59
CA LEU A 266 -17.91 2.55 -15.86
C LEU A 266 -18.54 2.32 -17.24
N ARG A 267 -19.42 3.22 -17.69
CA ARG A 267 -20.08 3.14 -19.00
C ARG A 267 -19.20 3.59 -20.15
N GLN A 268 -18.51 4.72 -19.99
CA GLN A 268 -17.77 5.38 -21.08
C GLN A 268 -16.35 4.84 -21.23
N THR A 269 -15.65 4.64 -20.12
CA THR A 269 -14.26 4.17 -20.10
C THR A 269 -14.21 2.65 -19.95
N GLY A 270 -14.89 2.13 -18.93
CA GLY A 270 -14.79 0.73 -18.52
C GLY A 270 -13.56 0.47 -17.64
N LEU A 271 -13.41 -0.77 -17.20
CA LEU A 271 -12.29 -1.26 -16.39
C LEU A 271 -11.54 -2.38 -17.11
N PRO A 272 -10.22 -2.54 -16.91
CA PRO A 272 -9.51 -3.73 -17.36
C PRO A 272 -10.17 -4.99 -16.79
N VAL A 273 -10.27 -6.07 -17.57
CA VAL A 273 -10.81 -7.35 -17.07
C VAL A 273 -9.86 -7.96 -16.04
N ALA A 274 -8.56 -7.85 -16.27
CA ALA A 274 -7.55 -8.28 -15.32
C ALA A 274 -6.25 -7.48 -15.46
N VAL A 275 -5.56 -7.29 -14.33
CA VAL A 275 -4.15 -6.96 -14.21
C VAL A 275 -3.54 -8.03 -13.31
N GLU A 276 -2.73 -8.92 -13.89
CA GLU A 276 -2.26 -10.16 -13.24
C GLU A 276 -1.69 -9.91 -11.84
N GLY A 277 -2.32 -10.51 -10.82
CA GLY A 277 -1.91 -10.41 -9.41
C GLY A 277 -2.35 -9.14 -8.67
N PHE A 278 -3.06 -8.23 -9.33
CA PHE A 278 -3.44 -6.93 -8.78
C PHE A 278 -4.91 -6.56 -8.98
N PHE A 279 -5.55 -7.04 -10.04
CA PHE A 279 -6.96 -6.82 -10.27
C PHE A 279 -7.55 -7.93 -11.14
N ALA A 280 -8.73 -8.40 -10.77
CA ALA A 280 -9.63 -9.18 -11.58
C ALA A 280 -11.02 -8.58 -11.42
N LEU A 281 -11.64 -8.22 -12.53
CA LEU A 281 -12.97 -7.63 -12.56
C LEU A 281 -14.00 -8.62 -12.03
N HIS A 282 -14.90 -8.16 -11.17
CA HIS A 282 -16.05 -8.96 -10.79
C HIS A 282 -17.02 -9.00 -11.97
N HIS A 283 -17.31 -10.20 -12.45
CA HIS A 283 -18.31 -10.40 -13.47
C HIS A 283 -18.99 -11.76 -13.23
N PRO A 284 -20.26 -11.78 -12.79
CA PRO A 284 -20.99 -13.04 -12.73
C PRO A 284 -21.08 -13.62 -14.14
N VAL A 285 -20.59 -14.84 -14.32
CA VAL A 285 -20.72 -15.59 -15.57
C VAL A 285 -22.06 -16.31 -15.50
N SER A 286 -22.87 -16.24 -16.57
CA SER A 286 -24.03 -17.12 -16.69
C SER A 286 -23.56 -18.50 -17.17
N ASP A 287 -24.04 -19.58 -16.56
CA ASP A 287 -23.61 -20.97 -16.78
C ASP A 287 -23.98 -21.57 -18.16
N GLY A 288 -23.98 -20.76 -19.21
CA GLY A 288 -23.99 -21.21 -20.60
C GLY A 288 -25.36 -21.45 -21.22
N ILE A 289 -26.46 -21.17 -20.51
CA ILE A 289 -27.82 -21.17 -21.08
C ILE A 289 -28.63 -20.02 -20.46
N SER A 290 -28.39 -18.79 -20.88
CA SER A 290 -29.30 -17.68 -20.61
C SER A 290 -29.20 -16.63 -21.71
N ASP A 291 -30.25 -15.84 -21.88
CA ASP A 291 -30.44 -14.77 -22.87
C ASP A 291 -29.47 -13.57 -22.76
N GLY A 292 -28.37 -13.75 -22.02
CA GLY A 292 -27.40 -12.71 -21.65
C GLY A 292 -27.67 -12.09 -20.28
N THR A 293 -28.75 -12.44 -19.59
CA THR A 293 -29.02 -11.95 -18.23
C THR A 293 -28.08 -12.60 -17.21
N PRO A 294 -27.37 -11.84 -16.37
CA PRO A 294 -26.47 -12.38 -15.35
C PRO A 294 -27.25 -13.06 -14.20
N ASP A 295 -26.74 -14.18 -13.69
CA ASP A 295 -27.38 -14.95 -12.59
C ASP A 295 -27.25 -14.26 -11.22
N ALA A 296 -26.42 -13.21 -11.13
CA ALA A 296 -26.26 -12.37 -9.96
C ALA A 296 -26.03 -10.90 -10.38
N PRO A 297 -26.24 -9.92 -9.49
CA PRO A 297 -25.98 -8.52 -9.82
C PRO A 297 -24.52 -8.31 -10.26
N VAL A 298 -24.32 -7.56 -11.34
CA VAL A 298 -22.97 -7.23 -11.88
C VAL A 298 -22.20 -6.29 -10.95
N LEU A 299 -22.93 -5.47 -10.17
CA LEU A 299 -22.39 -4.55 -9.17
C LEU A 299 -23.15 -4.78 -7.86
N PRO A 300 -22.88 -5.88 -7.13
CA PRO A 300 -23.60 -6.18 -5.91
C PRO A 300 -23.17 -5.26 -4.76
N ASP A 301 -24.12 -4.93 -3.87
CA ASP A 301 -23.81 -4.35 -2.56
C ASP A 301 -22.86 -5.28 -1.79
N LEU A 302 -21.79 -4.72 -1.25
CA LEU A 302 -20.74 -5.48 -0.60
C LEU A 302 -21.23 -6.20 0.66
N ALA A 303 -22.06 -5.55 1.48
CA ALA A 303 -22.56 -6.16 2.72
C ALA A 303 -23.46 -7.36 2.39
N GLY A 304 -24.33 -7.20 1.38
CA GLY A 304 -25.12 -8.30 0.84
C GLY A 304 -24.25 -9.42 0.28
N TYR A 305 -23.24 -9.09 -0.53
CA TYR A 305 -22.32 -10.06 -1.11
C TYR A 305 -21.58 -10.88 -0.04
N LEU A 306 -21.04 -10.22 0.98
CA LEU A 306 -20.36 -10.88 2.10
C LEU A 306 -21.29 -11.84 2.85
N ALA A 307 -22.54 -11.42 3.10
CA ALA A 307 -23.52 -12.26 3.77
C ALA A 307 -23.91 -13.50 2.94
N THR A 308 -24.12 -13.34 1.63
CA THR A 308 -24.48 -14.47 0.74
C THR A 308 -23.38 -15.52 0.64
N HIS A 309 -22.10 -15.11 0.78
CA HIS A 309 -20.95 -16.01 0.66
C HIS A 309 -20.38 -16.48 2.02
N ASP A 310 -21.08 -16.20 3.13
CA ASP A 310 -20.64 -16.51 4.50
C ASP A 310 -19.23 -15.99 4.82
N LEU A 311 -18.94 -14.78 4.34
CA LEU A 311 -17.70 -14.06 4.58
C LEU A 311 -17.86 -13.12 5.78
N ALA A 312 -16.80 -12.38 6.10
CA ALA A 312 -16.73 -11.39 7.18
C ALA A 312 -17.00 -11.98 8.58
N ALA A 313 -16.64 -13.26 8.77
CA ALA A 313 -16.79 -13.98 10.03
C ALA A 313 -16.06 -13.31 11.22
N ARG A 314 -14.99 -12.56 10.94
CA ARG A 314 -14.16 -11.87 11.94
C ARG A 314 -14.33 -10.35 11.92
N ALA A 315 -15.29 -9.85 11.13
CA ALA A 315 -15.54 -8.42 11.05
C ALA A 315 -16.16 -7.89 12.34
N THR A 316 -15.65 -6.73 12.78
CA THR A 316 -16.30 -5.99 13.87
C THR A 316 -17.58 -5.33 13.37
N GLU A 317 -18.51 -5.04 14.28
CA GLU A 317 -19.73 -4.31 13.96
C GLU A 317 -19.44 -2.93 13.34
N GLN A 318 -18.41 -2.24 13.85
CA GLN A 318 -17.96 -0.97 13.28
C GLN A 318 -17.46 -1.14 11.84
N ALA A 319 -16.62 -2.15 11.60
CA ALA A 319 -16.10 -2.42 10.25
C ALA A 319 -17.25 -2.74 9.27
N ARG A 320 -18.27 -3.49 9.69
CA ARG A 320 -19.46 -3.77 8.86
C ARG A 320 -20.24 -2.51 8.50
N ARG A 321 -20.42 -1.58 9.44
CA ARG A 321 -21.10 -0.30 9.18
C ARG A 321 -20.33 0.58 8.17
N GLU A 322 -19.00 0.51 8.20
CA GLU A 322 -18.14 1.24 7.25
C GLU A 322 -18.25 0.70 5.81
N LEU A 323 -18.85 -0.48 5.61
CA LEU A 323 -19.11 -1.06 4.28
C LEU A 323 -20.39 -0.55 3.63
N LEU A 324 -21.25 0.19 4.35
CA LEU A 324 -22.48 0.73 3.79
C LEU A 324 -22.17 1.63 2.58
N GLY A 325 -22.88 1.41 1.47
CA GLY A 325 -22.66 2.15 0.23
C GLY A 325 -21.40 1.74 -0.54
N GLN A 326 -20.82 0.57 -0.25
CA GLN A 326 -19.76 -0.03 -1.05
C GLN A 326 -20.35 -1.00 -2.07
N LEU A 327 -20.03 -0.83 -3.35
CA LEU A 327 -20.37 -1.77 -4.41
C LEU A 327 -19.13 -2.52 -4.87
N LEU A 328 -19.24 -3.84 -5.02
CA LEU A 328 -18.15 -4.70 -5.49
C LEU A 328 -17.87 -4.44 -6.98
N ILE A 329 -16.61 -4.20 -7.33
CA ILE A 329 -16.14 -4.05 -8.71
C ILE A 329 -15.11 -5.11 -9.11
N GLY A 330 -14.46 -5.77 -8.15
CA GLY A 330 -13.46 -6.80 -8.46
C GLY A 330 -12.74 -7.32 -7.25
N THR A 331 -11.59 -7.95 -7.47
CA THR A 331 -10.69 -8.46 -6.44
C THR A 331 -9.24 -8.29 -6.86
N ASP A 332 -8.32 -8.21 -5.92
CA ASP A 332 -6.89 -8.30 -6.18
C ASP A 332 -6.32 -9.73 -5.93
N GLY A 333 -7.20 -10.71 -5.80
CA GLY A 333 -6.88 -12.12 -5.53
C GLY A 333 -7.18 -12.55 -4.08
N TRP A 334 -7.42 -11.59 -3.18
CA TRP A 334 -7.94 -11.87 -1.84
C TRP A 334 -8.89 -10.79 -1.37
N ALA A 335 -8.47 -9.51 -1.41
CA ALA A 335 -9.33 -8.41 -1.02
C ALA A 335 -10.38 -8.17 -2.11
N LEU A 336 -11.56 -7.75 -1.68
CA LEU A 336 -12.64 -7.31 -2.54
C LEU A 336 -12.42 -5.83 -2.85
N LEU A 337 -12.31 -5.47 -4.12
CA LEU A 337 -12.19 -4.09 -4.55
C LEU A 337 -13.56 -3.49 -4.79
N THR A 338 -13.81 -2.34 -4.19
CA THR A 338 -15.13 -1.71 -4.13
C THR A 338 -15.07 -0.24 -4.51
N VAL A 339 -16.22 0.30 -4.93
CA VAL A 339 -16.43 1.73 -5.10
C VAL A 339 -17.44 2.24 -4.09
N ASP A 340 -17.10 3.33 -3.42
CA ASP A 340 -17.98 4.09 -2.53
C ASP A 340 -18.99 4.90 -3.35
N THR A 341 -20.28 4.67 -3.17
CA THR A 341 -21.31 5.40 -3.90
C THR A 341 -21.39 6.88 -3.50
N ALA A 342 -21.02 7.26 -2.28
CA ALA A 342 -21.10 8.65 -1.83
C ALA A 342 -19.95 9.51 -2.37
N GLN A 343 -18.74 8.95 -2.45
CA GLN A 343 -17.52 9.71 -2.78
C GLN A 343 -16.81 9.24 -4.05
N GLY A 344 -17.22 8.12 -4.63
CA GLY A 344 -16.56 7.48 -5.77
C GLY A 344 -15.22 6.82 -5.45
N ARG A 345 -14.81 6.81 -4.18
CA ARG A 345 -13.50 6.30 -3.75
C ARG A 345 -13.40 4.79 -3.90
N ILE A 346 -12.23 4.33 -4.30
CA ILE A 346 -11.93 2.91 -4.42
C ILE A 346 -11.30 2.41 -3.14
N ARG A 347 -11.80 1.28 -2.63
CA ARG A 347 -11.29 0.61 -1.43
C ARG A 347 -11.00 -0.85 -1.72
N ALA A 348 -10.02 -1.41 -1.02
CA ALA A 348 -9.78 -2.84 -0.94
C ALA A 348 -10.24 -3.32 0.42
N VAL A 349 -11.17 -4.27 0.46
CA VAL A 349 -11.80 -4.77 1.68
C VAL A 349 -11.37 -6.20 1.93
N ASP A 350 -10.78 -6.45 3.10
CA ASP A 350 -10.44 -7.80 3.52
C ASP A 350 -11.74 -8.60 3.78
N PRO A 351 -11.95 -9.75 3.10
CA PRO A 351 -13.21 -10.47 3.18
C PRO A 351 -13.43 -11.15 4.53
N GLU A 352 -12.42 -11.36 5.37
CA GLU A 352 -12.61 -11.97 6.69
C GLU A 352 -12.92 -10.93 7.78
N THR A 353 -12.24 -9.80 7.74
CA THR A 353 -12.20 -8.81 8.83
C THR A 353 -12.94 -7.51 8.50
N ALA A 354 -13.33 -7.32 7.24
CA ALA A 354 -13.89 -6.08 6.69
C ALA A 354 -12.98 -4.85 6.85
N VAL A 355 -11.70 -5.02 7.22
CA VAL A 355 -10.75 -3.92 7.27
C VAL A 355 -10.51 -3.42 5.85
N THR A 356 -10.52 -2.10 5.70
CA THR A 356 -10.38 -1.46 4.40
C THR A 356 -9.01 -0.82 4.23
N ARG A 357 -8.49 -0.86 3.01
CA ARG A 357 -7.37 -0.03 2.54
C ARG A 357 -7.89 0.92 1.48
N TYR A 358 -7.45 2.16 1.54
CA TYR A 358 -7.71 3.12 0.48
C TYR A 358 -6.90 2.76 -0.78
N VAL A 359 -7.54 2.82 -1.95
CA VAL A 359 -6.93 2.50 -3.25
C VAL A 359 -6.79 3.76 -4.09
N ASN A 360 -7.90 4.42 -4.44
CA ASN A 360 -7.87 5.62 -5.30
C ASN A 360 -9.03 6.57 -5.00
N ALA A 361 -8.89 7.82 -5.44
CA ALA A 361 -9.88 8.88 -5.27
C ALA A 361 -11.15 8.62 -6.07
N ASP A 362 -11.01 8.05 -7.26
CA ASP A 362 -12.10 7.74 -8.16
C ASP A 362 -11.74 6.61 -9.16
N LEU A 363 -12.75 6.17 -9.93
CA LEU A 363 -12.61 5.13 -10.95
C LEU A 363 -11.67 5.51 -12.09
N THR A 364 -11.58 6.80 -12.45
CA THR A 364 -10.71 7.27 -13.52
C THR A 364 -9.24 7.16 -13.09
N ALA A 365 -8.92 7.64 -11.89
CA ALA A 365 -7.60 7.48 -11.27
C ALA A 365 -7.23 6.00 -11.11
N PHE A 366 -8.18 5.16 -10.68
CA PHE A 366 -7.98 3.71 -10.54
C PHE A 366 -7.66 3.04 -11.88
N ALA A 367 -8.47 3.26 -12.92
CA ALA A 367 -8.24 2.68 -14.25
C ALA A 367 -6.89 3.14 -14.85
N ARG A 368 -6.53 4.42 -14.69
CA ARG A 368 -5.23 4.95 -15.13
C ARG A 368 -4.07 4.32 -14.35
N SER A 369 -4.22 4.13 -13.04
CA SER A 369 -3.20 3.53 -12.18
C SER A 369 -2.99 2.04 -12.47
N LEU A 370 -4.08 1.29 -12.72
CA LEU A 370 -4.00 -0.11 -13.17
C LEU A 370 -3.31 -0.23 -14.53
N ALA A 371 -3.65 0.63 -15.49
CA ALA A 371 -3.00 0.67 -16.80
C ALA A 371 -1.51 0.99 -16.69
N LEU A 372 -1.14 1.96 -15.83
CA LEU A 372 0.25 2.28 -15.54
C LEU A 372 1.00 1.08 -14.94
N LEU A 373 0.41 0.40 -13.96
CA LEU A 373 1.02 -0.79 -13.34
C LEU A 373 1.20 -1.91 -14.38
N ALA A 374 0.18 -2.20 -15.20
CA ALA A 374 0.23 -3.23 -16.22
C ALA A 374 1.31 -2.96 -17.28
N ASP A 375 1.59 -1.70 -17.61
CA ASP A 375 2.69 -1.30 -18.50
C ASP A 375 4.07 -1.43 -17.84
N ARG A 376 4.19 -1.04 -16.57
CA ARG A 376 5.47 -0.89 -15.88
C ARG A 376 5.99 -2.18 -15.26
N LEU A 377 5.11 -3.00 -14.68
CA LEU A 377 5.52 -4.18 -13.94
C LEU A 377 6.31 -5.20 -14.78
N PRO A 378 5.91 -5.54 -16.03
CA PRO A 378 6.70 -6.46 -16.86
C PRO A 378 8.11 -5.94 -17.16
N LYS A 379 8.30 -4.61 -17.19
CA LYS A 379 9.59 -3.96 -17.47
C LYS A 379 10.54 -3.99 -16.27
N LEU A 380 10.05 -4.33 -15.07
CA LEU A 380 10.86 -4.50 -13.87
C LEU A 380 11.56 -5.87 -13.81
N ARG A 381 11.13 -6.83 -14.64
CA ARG A 381 11.59 -8.23 -14.58
C ARG A 381 13.10 -8.32 -14.69
N ASP A 382 13.71 -8.92 -13.67
CA ASP A 382 15.12 -9.25 -13.57
C ASP A 382 16.07 -8.04 -13.67
N LEU A 383 15.57 -6.81 -13.49
CA LEU A 383 16.41 -5.62 -13.43
C LEU A 383 17.38 -5.70 -12.24
N HIS A 384 18.60 -5.18 -12.45
CA HIS A 384 19.55 -4.96 -11.36
C HIS A 384 18.94 -3.99 -10.32
N PRO A 385 19.17 -4.17 -9.00
CA PRO A 385 18.53 -3.36 -7.96
C PRO A 385 18.60 -1.84 -8.13
N SER A 386 19.69 -1.30 -8.69
CA SER A 386 19.80 0.13 -8.99
C SER A 386 18.88 0.59 -10.13
N ALA A 387 18.77 -0.19 -11.20
CA ALA A 387 17.86 0.10 -12.32
C ALA A 387 16.39 -0.10 -11.89
N ALA A 388 16.14 -1.14 -11.11
CA ALA A 388 14.85 -1.37 -10.46
C ALA A 388 14.46 -0.17 -9.57
N GLY A 389 15.39 0.34 -8.76
CA GLY A 389 15.14 1.49 -7.89
C GLY A 389 14.72 2.74 -8.67
N GLN A 390 15.38 3.03 -9.79
CA GLN A 390 14.97 4.12 -10.68
C GLN A 390 13.56 3.90 -11.23
N ALA A 391 13.26 2.72 -11.75
CA ALA A 391 11.96 2.40 -12.33
C ALA A 391 10.83 2.42 -11.28
N VAL A 392 11.08 1.98 -10.05
CA VAL A 392 10.11 2.06 -8.94
C VAL A 392 9.88 3.51 -8.52
N ALA A 393 10.91 4.35 -8.48
CA ALA A 393 10.76 5.78 -8.21
C ALA A 393 9.92 6.48 -9.28
N GLU A 394 10.10 6.14 -10.56
CA GLU A 394 9.27 6.66 -11.66
C GLU A 394 7.80 6.20 -11.55
N LEU A 395 7.57 4.93 -11.23
CA LEU A 395 6.22 4.39 -11.00
C LEU A 395 5.54 5.14 -9.85
N GLN A 396 6.25 5.31 -8.73
CA GLN A 396 5.79 6.05 -7.56
C GLN A 396 5.43 7.50 -7.91
N TRP A 397 6.29 8.21 -8.64
CA TRP A 397 5.98 9.57 -9.10
C TRP A 397 4.73 9.61 -9.99
N SER A 398 4.63 8.66 -10.92
CA SER A 398 3.52 8.58 -11.87
C SER A 398 2.19 8.27 -11.18
N LEU A 399 2.19 7.38 -10.18
CA LEU A 399 1.01 7.09 -9.35
C LEU A 399 0.56 8.34 -8.57
N ALA A 400 1.49 9.07 -7.96
CA ALA A 400 1.19 10.31 -7.24
C ALA A 400 0.66 11.42 -8.17
N ALA A 401 1.15 11.47 -9.42
CA ALA A 401 0.64 12.41 -10.42
C ALA A 401 -0.80 12.08 -10.86
N LEU A 402 -1.14 10.80 -10.94
CA LEU A 402 -2.50 10.34 -11.26
C LEU A 402 -3.46 10.58 -10.09
N ASP A 403 -2.99 10.33 -8.86
CA ASP A 403 -3.75 10.52 -7.64
C ASP A 403 -2.81 10.77 -6.46
N ARG A 404 -2.75 12.03 -6.01
CA ARG A 404 -1.86 12.47 -4.92
C ARG A 404 -2.17 11.83 -3.58
N THR A 405 -3.34 11.22 -3.41
CA THR A 405 -3.80 10.72 -2.12
C THR A 405 -3.38 9.27 -1.86
N VAL A 406 -2.91 8.55 -2.90
CA VAL A 406 -2.56 7.13 -2.80
C VAL A 406 -1.43 6.85 -1.82
N PHE A 407 -0.54 7.83 -1.60
CA PHE A 407 0.56 7.74 -0.62
C PHE A 407 0.31 8.53 0.67
N GLY A 408 -0.93 8.97 0.91
CA GLY A 408 -1.29 9.72 2.11
C GLY A 408 -1.29 8.89 3.40
N ASP A 409 -1.17 7.57 3.29
CA ASP A 409 -0.97 6.64 4.41
C ASP A 409 -0.12 5.45 3.93
N PRO A 410 0.87 4.97 4.71
CA PRO A 410 1.67 3.78 4.36
C PRO A 410 0.86 2.47 4.28
N GLU A 411 -0.36 2.45 4.81
CA GLU A 411 -1.30 1.32 4.72
C GLU A 411 -2.23 1.40 3.51
N ASN A 412 -2.16 2.45 2.69
CA ASN A 412 -2.89 2.48 1.43
C ASN A 412 -2.41 1.36 0.50
N TRP A 413 -3.30 0.91 -0.38
CA TRP A 413 -3.05 -0.24 -1.24
C TRP A 413 -1.83 -0.04 -2.15
N TRP A 414 -1.72 1.13 -2.81
CA TRP A 414 -0.55 1.47 -3.63
C TRP A 414 0.71 1.69 -2.81
N SER A 415 0.61 2.28 -1.61
CA SER A 415 1.74 2.43 -0.68
C SER A 415 2.37 1.07 -0.38
N VAL A 416 1.55 0.07 -0.08
CA VAL A 416 1.99 -1.29 0.24
C VAL A 416 2.61 -1.99 -0.96
N ILE A 417 2.05 -1.82 -2.17
CA ILE A 417 2.65 -2.41 -3.39
C ILE A 417 4.01 -1.79 -3.68
N VAL A 418 4.09 -0.46 -3.68
CA VAL A 418 5.34 0.26 -3.97
C VAL A 418 6.39 -0.04 -2.90
N GLU A 419 6.00 -0.14 -1.63
CA GLU A 419 6.89 -0.57 -0.56
C GLU A 419 7.45 -1.98 -0.82
N GLN A 420 6.62 -2.95 -1.24
CA GLN A 420 7.09 -4.30 -1.56
C GLN A 420 8.03 -4.35 -2.77
N LEU A 421 7.79 -3.52 -3.80
CA LEU A 421 8.71 -3.33 -4.93
C LEU A 421 10.05 -2.75 -4.44
N TRP A 422 10.01 -1.75 -3.55
CA TRP A 422 11.22 -1.21 -2.92
C TRP A 422 11.96 -2.24 -2.08
N HIS A 423 11.26 -3.18 -1.45
CA HIS A 423 11.88 -4.27 -0.69
C HIS A 423 12.47 -5.36 -1.59
N GLY A 424 12.16 -5.36 -2.91
CA GLY A 424 12.56 -6.40 -3.85
C GLY A 424 11.75 -7.70 -3.67
N ILE A 425 10.54 -7.62 -3.12
CA ILE A 425 9.68 -8.78 -2.84
C ILE A 425 8.69 -9.04 -3.99
N LEU A 426 8.31 -7.97 -4.68
CA LEU A 426 7.57 -7.95 -5.95
C LEU A 426 8.53 -7.48 -7.06
#